data_AF-A0A8T4RSI1-F1
#
_entry.id   AF-A0A8T4RSI1-F1
#
_cell.length_a   1.000
_cell.length_b   1.000
_cell.length_c   1.000
_cell.angle_alpha   90.00
_cell.angle_beta   90.00
_cell.angle_gamma   90.00
#
_symmetry.space_group_name_H-M   'P 1'
#
loop_
_entity.id
_entity.type
_entity.pdbx_description
1 polymer ?
#
loop_
_entity_poly.entity_id
_entity_poly.type
_entity_poly.pdbx_seq_one_letter_code
_entity_poly.pdbx_strand_id
1 'polypeptide(L)'
;MAKNLRERAIGATGSVSGAASILGSWQVCHSVCLGIISALSLVGITVAGMPLLFLTKIALPAWTIALVLLIATVLIYLKKMCISRNLIIINSGLIVAGVPFQQVQQFSKYFLLTGGVIAAAGIYLLIKERISRKKSEMKKRRK
;
A
#
# COMPACT_ATOMS: atom_id res chain seq x y z
N MET A 1 -10.48 30.46 20.74
CA MET A 1 -11.03 29.22 20.11
C MET A 1 -10.64 29.00 18.65
N ALA A 2 -10.36 30.02 17.84
CA ALA A 2 -10.06 29.87 16.39
C ALA A 2 -8.75 29.11 16.04
N LYS A 3 -7.69 29.17 16.87
CA LYS A 3 -6.40 28.51 16.58
C LYS A 3 -6.50 26.97 16.51
N ASN A 4 -7.33 26.36 17.37
CA ASN A 4 -7.53 24.90 17.41
C ASN A 4 -8.33 24.33 16.21
N LEU A 5 -9.13 25.16 15.53
CA LEU A 5 -9.83 24.75 14.32
C LEU A 5 -8.87 24.64 13.13
N ARG A 6 -7.88 25.55 13.06
CA ARG A 6 -6.88 25.61 11.99
C ARG A 6 -5.97 24.38 12.02
N GLU A 7 -5.51 23.95 13.20
CA GLU A 7 -4.67 22.76 13.35
C GLU A 7 -5.42 21.46 13.01
N ARG A 8 -6.73 21.39 13.33
CA ARG A 8 -7.59 20.27 12.91
C ARG A 8 -7.87 20.26 11.41
N ALA A 9 -8.05 21.43 10.80
CA ALA A 9 -8.22 21.55 9.35
C ALA A 9 -6.95 21.15 8.60
N ILE A 10 -5.77 21.56 9.08
CA ILE A 10 -4.46 21.20 8.52
C ILE A 10 -4.16 19.70 8.72
N GLY A 11 -4.51 19.12 9.88
CA GLY A 11 -4.38 17.68 10.11
C GLY A 11 -5.35 16.80 9.31
N ALA A 12 -6.57 17.29 9.08
CA ALA A 12 -7.57 16.63 8.23
C ALA A 12 -7.19 16.73 6.74
N THR A 13 -6.76 17.90 6.27
CA THR A 13 -6.25 18.06 4.90
C THR A 13 -4.95 17.30 4.67
N GLY A 14 -4.06 17.18 5.65
CA GLY A 14 -2.88 16.31 5.55
C GLY A 14 -3.22 14.81 5.46
N SER A 15 -4.30 14.38 6.11
CA SER A 15 -4.78 12.98 6.04
C SER A 15 -5.53 12.69 4.75
N VAL A 16 -6.34 13.65 4.27
CA VAL A 16 -7.01 13.58 2.95
C VAL A 16 -6.00 13.69 1.83
N SER A 17 -4.96 14.52 1.95
CA SER A 17 -3.88 14.65 0.96
C SER A 17 -3.00 13.40 0.94
N GLY A 18 -2.72 12.77 2.08
CA GLY A 18 -2.05 11.47 2.13
C GLY A 18 -2.87 10.34 1.49
N ALA A 19 -4.19 10.30 1.73
CA ALA A 19 -5.09 9.35 1.07
C ALA A 19 -5.31 9.69 -0.42
N ALA A 20 -5.38 10.97 -0.79
CA ALA A 20 -5.55 11.46 -2.15
C ALA A 20 -4.27 11.33 -2.98
N SER A 21 -3.07 11.38 -2.39
CA SER A 21 -1.82 11.01 -3.08
C SER A 21 -1.79 9.53 -3.40
N ILE A 22 -2.28 8.68 -2.50
CA ILE A 22 -2.41 7.23 -2.75
C ILE A 22 -3.52 6.95 -3.76
N LEU A 23 -4.68 7.59 -3.65
CA LEU A 23 -5.81 7.45 -4.58
C LEU A 23 -5.55 8.09 -5.94
N GLY A 24 -4.79 9.19 -6.01
CA GLY A 24 -4.43 9.90 -7.24
C GLY A 24 -3.32 9.19 -8.00
N SER A 25 -2.28 8.72 -7.30
CA SER A 25 -1.30 7.79 -7.89
C SER A 25 -1.99 6.49 -8.30
N TRP A 26 -2.91 5.94 -7.49
CA TRP A 26 -3.66 4.75 -7.85
C TRP A 26 -4.62 4.99 -9.01
N GLN A 27 -5.27 6.15 -9.15
CA GLN A 27 -6.14 6.46 -10.29
C GLN A 27 -5.34 6.59 -11.58
N VAL A 28 -4.18 7.23 -11.53
CA VAL A 28 -3.31 7.36 -12.70
C VAL A 28 -2.72 5.99 -13.05
N CYS A 29 -2.17 5.26 -12.08
CA CYS A 29 -1.66 3.91 -12.29
C CYS A 29 -2.77 2.94 -12.73
N HIS A 30 -3.98 3.05 -12.21
CA HIS A 30 -5.12 2.18 -12.54
C HIS A 30 -5.72 2.52 -13.91
N SER A 31 -5.82 3.80 -14.27
CA SER A 31 -6.29 4.22 -15.60
C SER A 31 -5.24 3.89 -16.67
N VAL A 32 -3.96 4.06 -16.36
CA VAL A 32 -2.85 3.64 -17.23
C VAL A 32 -2.79 2.11 -17.32
N CYS A 33 -2.90 1.38 -16.21
CA CYS A 33 -2.95 -0.08 -16.21
C CYS A 33 -4.18 -0.60 -16.97
N LEU A 34 -5.36 -0.01 -16.79
CA LEU A 34 -6.57 -0.38 -17.53
C LEU A 34 -6.44 -0.05 -19.02
N GLY A 35 -5.86 1.10 -19.38
CA GLY A 35 -5.61 1.47 -20.77
C GLY A 35 -4.59 0.56 -21.45
N ILE A 36 -3.52 0.20 -20.73
CA ILE A 36 -2.52 -0.77 -21.18
C ILE A 36 -3.16 -2.15 -21.31
N ILE A 37 -3.95 -2.61 -20.33
CA ILE A 37 -4.66 -3.90 -20.39
C ILE A 37 -5.68 -3.91 -21.53
N SER A 38 -6.42 -2.84 -21.78
CA SER A 38 -7.39 -2.77 -22.88
C SER A 38 -6.71 -2.77 -24.24
N ALA A 39 -5.60 -2.03 -24.39
CA ALA A 39 -4.79 -2.04 -25.61
C ALA A 39 -4.13 -3.41 -25.84
N LEU A 40 -3.57 -4.03 -24.80
CA LEU A 40 -3.03 -5.39 -24.85
C LEU A 40 -4.12 -6.45 -25.01
N SER A 41 -5.36 -6.22 -24.60
CA SER A 41 -6.47 -7.13 -24.87
C SER A 41 -6.87 -7.07 -26.34
N LEU A 42 -6.89 -5.86 -26.93
CA LEU A 42 -7.18 -5.69 -28.36
C LEU A 42 -6.11 -6.34 -29.26
N VAL A 43 -4.83 -6.18 -28.87
CA VAL A 43 -3.67 -6.72 -29.63
C VAL A 43 -3.33 -8.17 -29.24
N GLY A 44 -3.52 -8.55 -27.98
CA GLY A 44 -3.16 -9.87 -27.45
C GLY A 44 -4.16 -10.97 -27.80
N ILE A 45 -5.46 -10.64 -27.92
CA ILE A 45 -6.48 -11.56 -28.46
C ILE A 45 -6.22 -11.84 -29.94
N THR A 46 -5.63 -10.89 -30.68
CA THR A 46 -5.40 -11.00 -32.12
C THR A 46 -4.06 -11.62 -32.50
N VAL A 47 -3.02 -11.54 -31.65
CA VAL A 47 -1.65 -11.96 -32.03
C VAL A 47 -1.10 -13.16 -31.25
N ALA A 48 -1.54 -13.45 -30.01
CA ALA A 48 -0.87 -14.49 -29.20
C ALA A 48 -1.74 -15.26 -28.18
N GLY A 49 -3.04 -14.97 -28.03
CA GLY A 49 -3.94 -15.75 -27.16
C GLY A 49 -3.65 -15.69 -25.65
N MET A 50 -2.59 -15.02 -25.19
CA MET A 50 -2.22 -14.91 -23.77
C MET A 50 -1.72 -13.50 -23.39
N PRO A 51 -2.62 -12.53 -23.10
CA PRO A 51 -2.25 -11.16 -22.71
C PRO A 51 -1.53 -11.07 -21.35
N LEU A 52 -1.59 -12.12 -20.54
CA LEU A 52 -1.06 -12.13 -19.16
C LEU A 52 0.48 -12.26 -19.07
N LEU A 53 1.13 -12.76 -20.13
CA LEU A 53 2.58 -12.97 -20.14
C LEU A 53 3.36 -11.64 -20.10
N PHE A 54 2.81 -10.55 -20.63
CA PHE A 54 3.48 -9.24 -20.61
C PHE A 54 3.57 -8.67 -19.18
N LEU A 55 2.53 -8.86 -18.36
CA LEU A 55 2.54 -8.41 -16.97
C LEU A 55 3.57 -9.18 -16.12
N THR A 56 3.88 -10.43 -16.45
CA THR A 56 4.93 -11.18 -15.71
C THR A 56 6.32 -10.59 -15.91
N LYS A 57 6.60 -9.97 -17.07
CA LYS A 57 7.89 -9.30 -17.33
C LYS A 57 8.04 -8.00 -16.55
N ILE A 58 6.94 -7.26 -16.32
CA ILE A 58 6.96 -6.01 -15.55
C ILE A 58 6.82 -6.24 -14.03
N ALA A 59 6.19 -7.35 -13.63
CA ALA A 59 5.93 -7.66 -12.23
C ALA A 59 7.21 -7.83 -11.41
N LEU A 60 8.24 -8.47 -11.97
CA LEU A 60 9.54 -8.65 -11.32
C LEU A 60 10.22 -7.30 -11.01
N PRO A 61 10.45 -6.40 -12.00
CA PRO A 61 10.97 -5.06 -11.75
C PRO A 61 10.13 -4.23 -10.76
N ALA A 62 8.80 -4.30 -10.86
CA ALA A 62 7.92 -3.57 -9.95
C ALA A 62 8.05 -4.07 -8.50
N TRP A 63 8.13 -5.39 -8.32
CA TRP A 63 8.30 -6.01 -7.00
C TRP A 63 9.67 -5.70 -6.39
N THR A 64 10.74 -5.72 -7.18
CA THR A 64 12.08 -5.35 -6.69
C THR A 64 12.16 -3.89 -6.27
N ILE A 65 11.55 -2.98 -7.03
CA ILE A 65 11.43 -1.56 -6.65
C ILE A 65 10.67 -1.43 -5.32
N ALA A 66 9.53 -2.11 -5.18
CA ALA A 66 8.75 -2.10 -3.94
C ALA A 66 9.56 -2.62 -2.75
N LEU A 67 10.33 -3.69 -2.93
CA LEU A 67 11.22 -4.25 -1.91
C LEU A 67 12.32 -3.25 -1.50
N VAL A 68 12.98 -2.60 -2.46
CA VAL A 68 14.01 -1.59 -2.19
C VAL A 68 13.43 -0.39 -1.44
N LEU A 69 12.26 0.09 -1.83
CA LEU A 69 11.56 1.16 -1.10
C LEU A 69 11.19 0.73 0.32
N LEU A 70 10.73 -0.52 0.51
CA LEU A 70 10.45 -1.05 1.85
C LEU A 70 11.72 -1.08 2.70
N ILE A 71 12.86 -1.53 2.16
CA ILE A 71 14.14 -1.52 2.87
C ILE A 71 14.54 -0.09 3.26
N ALA A 72 14.44 0.86 2.33
CA ALA A 72 14.75 2.26 2.60
C ALA A 72 13.86 2.85 3.71
N THR A 73 12.56 2.55 3.69
CA THR A 73 11.63 3.00 4.75
C THR A 73 11.93 2.36 6.10
N VAL A 74 12.33 1.09 6.15
CA VAL A 74 12.79 0.43 7.37
C VAL A 74 14.07 1.08 7.91
N LEU A 75 15.04 1.40 7.05
CA LEU A 75 16.27 2.09 7.48
C LEU A 75 15.98 3.49 8.05
N ILE A 76 15.08 4.25 7.42
CA ILE A 76 14.63 5.55 7.92
C ILE A 76 13.90 5.39 9.26
N TYR A 77 13.06 4.36 9.40
CA TYR A 77 12.37 4.05 10.64
C TYR A 77 13.34 3.75 11.78
N LEU A 78 14.38 2.95 11.54
CA LEU A 78 15.40 2.65 12.54
C LEU A 78 16.22 3.89 12.93
N LYS A 79 16.54 4.76 11.96
CA LYS A 79 17.33 5.97 12.23
C LYS A 79 16.56 7.11 12.88
N LYS A 80 15.30 7.34 12.47
CA LYS A 80 14.54 8.54 12.84
C LYS A 80 13.23 8.26 13.58
N MET A 81 12.75 7.01 13.61
CA MET A 81 11.46 6.59 14.18
C MET A 81 10.23 7.41 13.72
N CYS A 82 10.33 8.16 12.61
CA CYS A 82 9.28 9.06 12.14
C CYS A 82 8.09 8.35 11.46
N ILE A 83 8.22 7.05 11.15
CA ILE A 83 7.22 6.28 10.41
C ILE A 83 6.45 5.37 11.38
N SER A 84 5.14 5.20 11.17
CA SER A 84 4.34 4.28 11.99
C SER A 84 4.72 2.83 11.72
N ARG A 85 5.04 2.08 12.78
CA ARG A 85 5.35 0.63 12.73
C ARG A 85 4.28 -0.18 11.98
N ASN A 86 3.01 0.17 12.17
CA ASN A 86 1.87 -0.50 11.56
C ASN A 86 1.89 -0.41 10.02
N LEU A 87 2.35 0.71 9.45
CA LEU A 87 2.43 0.89 8.00
C LEU A 87 3.53 0.02 7.38
N ILE A 88 4.64 -0.20 8.09
CA ILE A 88 5.72 -1.11 7.66
C ILE A 88 5.23 -2.55 7.68
N ILE A 89 4.44 -2.95 8.68
CA ILE A 89 3.83 -4.28 8.78
C ILE A 89 2.85 -4.52 7.61
N ILE A 90 2.03 -3.53 7.26
CA ILE A 90 1.11 -3.64 6.12
C ILE A 90 1.89 -3.83 4.81
N ASN A 91 2.88 -2.96 4.54
CA ASN A 91 3.64 -3.02 3.30
C ASN A 91 4.48 -4.30 3.17
N SER A 92 5.05 -4.79 4.28
CA SER A 92 5.75 -6.08 4.28
C SER A 92 4.80 -7.24 3.99
N GLY A 93 3.62 -7.28 4.60
CA GLY A 93 2.59 -8.28 4.28
C GLY A 93 2.17 -8.26 2.80
N LEU A 94 1.97 -7.07 2.22
CA LEU A 94 1.61 -6.91 0.81
C LEU A 94 2.74 -7.37 -0.14
N ILE A 95 4.00 -7.07 0.17
CA ILE A 95 5.15 -7.51 -0.63
C ILE A 95 5.30 -9.04 -0.59
N VAL A 96 5.08 -9.66 0.58
CA VAL A 96 5.10 -11.12 0.73
C VAL A 96 3.93 -11.77 -0.01
N ALA A 97 2.74 -11.19 0.03
CA ALA A 97 1.58 -11.71 -0.70
C ALA A 97 1.74 -11.58 -2.23
N GLY A 98 2.46 -10.55 -2.70
CA GLY A 98 2.61 -10.20 -4.11
C GLY A 98 3.84 -10.77 -4.82
N VAL A 99 4.45 -11.85 -4.31
CA VAL A 99 5.69 -12.41 -4.86
C VAL A 99 5.48 -12.97 -6.29
N PRO A 100 6.18 -12.48 -7.32
CA PRO A 100 5.93 -12.84 -8.72
C PRO A 100 6.85 -13.97 -9.27
N PHE A 101 7.59 -14.68 -8.41
CA PHE A 101 8.57 -15.68 -8.84
C PHE A 101 7.91 -16.99 -9.30
N GLN A 102 8.13 -17.37 -10.57
CA GLN A 102 7.58 -18.62 -11.13
C GLN A 102 8.10 -19.88 -10.42
N GLN A 103 9.36 -19.88 -9.99
CA GLN A 103 10.00 -21.03 -9.33
C GLN A 103 9.32 -21.41 -8.01
N VAL A 104 8.74 -20.43 -7.31
CA VAL A 104 8.05 -20.62 -6.02
C VAL A 104 6.53 -20.53 -6.17
N GLN A 105 6.02 -20.57 -7.40
CA GLN A 105 4.59 -20.43 -7.68
C GLN A 105 3.76 -21.58 -7.08
N GLN A 106 4.36 -22.77 -6.91
CA GLN A 106 3.77 -23.87 -6.14
C GLN A 106 3.43 -23.47 -4.70
N PHE A 107 4.17 -22.52 -4.13
CA PHE A 107 3.94 -21.97 -2.79
C PHE A 107 3.14 -20.66 -2.80
N SER A 108 2.63 -20.22 -3.94
CA SER A 108 1.91 -18.93 -4.07
C SER A 108 0.75 -18.81 -3.08
N LYS A 109 0.01 -19.90 -2.83
CA LYS A 109 -1.07 -19.94 -1.82
C LYS A 109 -0.55 -19.65 -0.41
N TYR A 110 0.63 -20.17 -0.05
CA TYR A 110 1.24 -19.92 1.26
C TYR A 110 1.69 -18.46 1.39
N PHE A 111 2.31 -17.90 0.36
CA PHE A 111 2.71 -16.48 0.34
C PHE A 111 1.51 -15.54 0.44
N LEU A 112 0.45 -15.81 -0.32
CA LEU A 112 -0.79 -15.04 -0.25
C LEU A 112 -1.44 -15.11 1.12
N LEU A 113 -1.50 -16.30 1.72
CA LEU A 113 -2.14 -16.51 3.02
C LEU A 113 -1.33 -15.87 4.15
N THR A 114 -0.02 -16.11 4.19
CA THR A 114 0.88 -15.52 5.19
C THR A 114 0.99 -14.01 5.06
N GLY A 115 1.26 -13.51 3.85
CA GLY A 115 1.31 -12.08 3.56
C GLY A 115 -0.02 -11.38 3.81
N GLY A 116 -1.13 -12.02 3.43
CA GLY A 116 -2.48 -11.53 3.68
C GLY A 116 -2.82 -11.41 5.16
N VAL A 117 -2.47 -12.42 5.98
CA VAL A 117 -2.66 -12.38 7.43
C VAL A 117 -1.83 -11.26 8.07
N ILE A 118 -0.57 -11.10 7.65
CA ILE A 118 0.30 -10.02 8.14
C ILE A 118 -0.28 -8.64 7.77
N ALA A 119 -0.72 -8.47 6.53
CA ALA A 119 -1.32 -7.22 6.07
C ALA A 119 -2.63 -6.91 6.82
N ALA A 120 -3.51 -7.90 6.99
CA ALA A 120 -4.75 -7.76 7.74
C ALA A 120 -4.51 -7.39 9.21
N ALA A 121 -3.54 -8.03 9.87
CA ALA A 121 -3.13 -7.69 11.22
C ALA A 121 -2.59 -6.26 11.31
N GLY A 122 -1.77 -5.85 10.34
CA GLY A 122 -1.26 -4.48 10.24
C GLY A 122 -2.38 -3.44 10.09
N ILE A 123 -3.38 -3.70 9.24
CA ILE A 123 -4.55 -2.83 9.05
C ILE A 123 -5.35 -2.73 10.35
N TYR A 124 -5.62 -3.87 11.00
CA TYR A 124 -6.34 -3.90 12.27
C TYR A 124 -5.64 -3.06 13.34
N LEU A 125 -4.31 -3.21 13.48
CA LEU A 125 -3.52 -2.42 14.43
C LEU A 125 -3.53 -0.93 14.09
N LEU A 126 -3.44 -0.57 12.81
CA LEU A 126 -3.51 0.80 12.34
C LEU A 126 -4.85 1.46 12.70
N ILE A 127 -5.97 0.75 12.47
CA ILE A 127 -7.32 1.22 12.83
C ILE A 127 -7.44 1.37 14.36
N LYS A 128 -7.02 0.36 15.12
CA LYS A 128 -7.06 0.37 16.59
C LYS A 128 -6.28 1.56 17.17
N GLU A 129 -5.10 1.83 16.63
CA GLU A 129 -4.26 2.95 17.04
C GLU A 129 -4.95 4.30 16.77
N ARG A 130 -5.57 4.46 15.59
CA ARG A 130 -6.32 5.67 15.23
C ARG A 130 -7.52 5.89 16.15
N ILE A 131 -8.29 4.83 16.47
CA ILE A 131 -9.43 4.91 17.39
C ILE A 131 -8.96 5.31 18.79
N SER A 132 -7.86 4.72 19.27
CA SER A 132 -7.31 5.02 20.59
C SER A 132 -6.87 6.49 20.72
N ARG A 133 -6.13 7.01 19.73
CA ARG A 133 -5.73 8.44 19.68
C ARG A 133 -6.95 9.37 19.65
N LYS A 134 -8.01 9.03 18.93
CA LYS A 134 -9.23 9.85 18.89
C LYS A 134 -9.96 9.88 20.24
N LYS A 135 -9.99 8.75 20.96
CA LYS A 135 -10.59 8.67 22.30
C LYS A 135 -9.81 9.50 23.34
N SER A 136 -8.47 9.47 23.33
CA SER A 136 -7.66 10.27 24.25
C SER A 136 -7.82 11.77 24.01
N GLU A 137 -7.84 12.20 22.75
CA GLU A 137 -8.09 13.59 22.35
C GLU A 137 -9.47 14.09 22.79
N MET A 138 -10.51 13.26 22.69
CA MET A 138 -11.85 13.62 23.20
C MET A 138 -11.89 13.73 24.72
N LYS A 139 -11.19 12.84 25.44
CA LYS A 139 -11.13 12.89 26.91
C LYS A 139 -10.40 14.14 27.41
N LYS A 140 -9.36 14.59 26.70
CA LYS A 140 -8.63 15.83 27.03
C LYS A 140 -9.45 17.11 26.84
N ARG A 141 -10.46 17.10 25.96
CA ARG A 141 -11.35 18.26 25.71
C ARG A 141 -12.52 18.39 26.68
N ARG A 142 -12.81 17.35 27.47
CA ARG A 142 -13.87 17.34 28.50
C ARG A 142 -13.38 17.73 29.89
N LYS A 143 -12.05 17.80 30.07
CA LYS A 143 -11.40 18.36 31.27
C LYS A 143 -11.00 19.79 30.97
#